data_AF-A0AAI9MRF1-F1
#
_entry.id   AF-A0AAI9MRF1-F1
#
_cell.length_a   1.000
_cell.length_b   1.000
_cell.length_c   1.000
_cell.angle_alpha   90.00
_cell.angle_beta   90.00
_cell.angle_gamma   90.00
#
_symmetry.space_group_name_H-M   'P 1'
#
loop_
_entity.id
_entity.type
_entity.pdbx_description
1 polymer ?
#
loop_
_entity_poly.entity_id
_entity_poly.type
_entity_poly.pdbx_seq_one_letter_code
_entity_poly.pdbx_strand_id
1 'polypeptide(L)'
;MNLISITSKQQKITPEEKHLNRMSKLPFMNTLLERVSHIKNTDIEFEGKYIKITADIGKLSTDLLSYQYKTELNGLKRENNSTKETGKNTRNELNKRVEKWYSEERITTPAAIIFREIDKICAEKKITLSGTEKEEILDIVNKNHINIKELEKKASVSSMLSPLKSDKDLERKINVPKIKKNLITDMKKEVPEQFRTLVDTFHKNDAAPQKEELLTPVESLIFNDIPLVREIAGKMASDVYGGLIEKIYNILFRNTETEKHLDFDAIKAEARTQTENIIKDKKIPQRKEISVEDTVRQKFESKVNVTSQSRENDLEALFEILNENQSKSNIFGQRATLSHSVLSTSSNKIQNQDIDSIMDILSSPAFTDRNDDQRSSLGNKKA
;
A
#
# COMPACT_ATOMS: atom_id res chain seq x y z
N MET A 1 -6.98 -46.01 38.89
CA MET A 1 -6.98 -45.21 37.64
C MET A 1 -8.05 -44.14 37.79
N ASN A 2 -7.66 -42.90 38.10
CA ASN A 2 -8.59 -41.77 38.19
C ASN A 2 -8.40 -40.92 36.93
N LEU A 3 -9.36 -41.01 36.01
CA LEU A 3 -9.50 -40.08 34.89
C LEU A 3 -10.03 -38.76 35.45
N ILE A 4 -9.13 -37.81 35.70
CA ILE A 4 -9.47 -36.43 35.99
C ILE A 4 -10.00 -35.82 34.69
N SER A 5 -11.29 -35.52 34.68
CA SER A 5 -11.92 -34.67 33.68
C SER A 5 -11.26 -33.28 33.72
N ILE A 6 -10.44 -32.97 32.72
CA ILE A 6 -9.94 -31.62 32.48
C ILE A 6 -11.13 -30.82 31.95
N THR A 7 -11.88 -30.20 32.86
CA THR A 7 -12.85 -29.18 32.52
C THR A 7 -12.10 -28.01 31.89
N SER A 8 -12.46 -27.78 30.61
CA SER A 8 -12.19 -26.58 29.83
C SER A 8 -12.04 -25.33 30.71
N LYS A 9 -10.81 -24.83 30.83
CA LYS A 9 -10.55 -23.49 31.37
C LYS A 9 -11.33 -22.51 30.51
N GLN A 10 -12.26 -21.79 31.11
CA GLN A 10 -12.90 -20.61 30.52
C GLN A 10 -11.79 -19.64 30.08
N GLN A 11 -11.41 -19.67 28.80
CA GLN A 11 -10.58 -18.63 28.20
C GLN A 11 -11.38 -17.33 28.33
N LYS A 12 -10.84 -16.38 29.09
CA LYS A 12 -11.39 -15.02 29.15
C LYS A 12 -11.25 -14.44 27.74
N ILE A 13 -12.37 -14.33 27.04
CA ILE A 13 -12.47 -13.69 25.73
C ILE A 13 -11.87 -12.29 25.85
N THR A 14 -10.87 -11.98 25.03
CA THR A 14 -10.24 -10.66 25.05
C THR A 14 -11.25 -9.60 24.58
N PRO A 15 -11.08 -8.32 24.94
CA PRO A 15 -11.92 -7.24 24.41
C PRO A 15 -11.97 -7.23 22.88
N GLU A 16 -10.84 -7.55 22.23
CA GLU A 16 -10.70 -7.65 20.78
C GLU A 16 -11.54 -8.79 20.19
N GLU A 17 -11.44 -10.00 20.75
CA GLU A 17 -12.26 -11.15 20.36
C GLU A 17 -13.76 -10.90 20.59
N LYS A 18 -14.11 -10.16 21.63
CA LYS A 18 -15.51 -9.78 21.90
C LYS A 18 -16.04 -8.80 20.86
N HIS A 19 -15.23 -7.87 20.37
CA HIS A 19 -15.61 -6.95 19.30
C HIS A 19 -15.74 -7.65 17.96
N LEU A 20 -14.80 -8.51 17.61
CA LEU A 20 -14.85 -9.31 16.38
C LEU A 20 -16.11 -10.18 16.34
N ASN A 21 -16.43 -10.86 17.45
CA ASN A 21 -17.66 -11.65 17.61
C ASN A 21 -18.97 -10.85 17.53
N ARG A 22 -18.92 -9.53 17.71
CA ARG A 22 -20.10 -8.65 17.59
C ARG A 22 -20.23 -8.09 16.18
N MET A 23 -19.10 -7.76 15.56
CA MET A 23 -19.03 -7.32 14.16
C MET A 23 -19.51 -8.41 13.20
N SER A 24 -19.08 -9.66 13.39
CA SER A 24 -19.48 -10.80 12.56
C SER A 24 -20.98 -11.13 12.63
N LYS A 25 -21.73 -10.53 13.58
CA LYS A 25 -23.19 -10.66 13.65
C LYS A 25 -23.93 -9.71 12.72
N LEU A 26 -23.24 -8.76 12.08
CA LEU A 26 -23.79 -7.94 11.02
C LEU A 26 -23.52 -8.64 9.67
N PRO A 27 -24.55 -8.98 8.89
CA PRO A 27 -24.37 -9.73 7.64
C PRO A 27 -23.32 -9.12 6.70
N PHE A 28 -23.41 -7.82 6.45
CA PHE A 28 -22.52 -7.15 5.50
C PHE A 28 -21.09 -7.03 6.02
N MET A 29 -20.92 -6.74 7.33
CA MET A 29 -19.59 -6.73 7.95
C MET A 29 -18.94 -8.12 7.92
N ASN A 30 -19.74 -9.18 8.11
CA ASN A 30 -19.24 -10.55 8.02
C ASN A 30 -18.71 -10.86 6.62
N THR A 31 -19.40 -10.43 5.56
CA THR A 31 -18.90 -10.54 4.18
C THR A 31 -17.55 -9.84 4.00
N LEU A 32 -17.37 -8.64 4.58
CA LEU A 32 -16.09 -7.94 4.50
C LEU A 32 -14.98 -8.67 5.28
N LEU A 33 -15.30 -9.21 6.46
CA LEU A 33 -14.36 -10.02 7.25
C LEU A 33 -13.96 -11.31 6.52
N GLU A 34 -14.90 -11.97 5.85
CA GLU A 34 -14.63 -13.15 5.03
C GLU A 34 -13.67 -12.82 3.88
N ARG A 35 -13.84 -11.67 3.21
CA ARG A 35 -12.88 -11.19 2.19
C ARG A 35 -11.47 -11.06 2.75
N VAL A 36 -11.32 -10.50 3.95
CA VAL A 36 -10.02 -10.36 4.61
C VAL A 36 -9.42 -11.73 4.95
N SER A 37 -10.24 -12.68 5.39
CA SER A 37 -9.77 -14.02 5.76
C SER A 37 -9.21 -14.85 4.60
N HIS A 38 -9.58 -14.52 3.36
CA HIS A 38 -9.10 -15.21 2.16
C HIS A 38 -7.81 -14.62 1.57
N ILE A 39 -7.26 -13.56 2.16
CA ILE A 39 -6.01 -12.96 1.68
C ILE A 39 -4.87 -13.96 1.92
N LYS A 40 -4.18 -14.31 0.84
CA LYS A 40 -2.85 -14.94 0.89
C LYS A 40 -1.79 -13.84 0.90
N ASN A 41 -0.66 -14.07 1.58
CA ASN A 41 0.48 -13.15 1.63
C ASN A 41 0.11 -11.75 2.15
N THR A 42 -0.10 -11.65 3.47
CA THR A 42 -0.54 -10.42 4.11
C THR A 42 0.57 -9.39 4.29
N ASP A 43 1.83 -9.79 4.21
CA ASP A 43 2.98 -8.90 4.42
C ASP A 43 3.28 -8.05 3.18
N ILE A 44 3.26 -6.73 3.38
CA ILE A 44 3.60 -5.74 2.36
C ILE A 44 4.80 -4.93 2.86
N GLU A 45 5.81 -4.82 2.02
CA GLU A 45 7.01 -4.04 2.28
C GLU A 45 6.94 -2.69 1.56
N PHE A 46 7.42 -1.66 2.27
CA PHE A 46 7.55 -0.30 1.76
C PHE A 46 9.00 0.13 1.91
N GLU A 47 9.64 0.49 0.80
CA GLU A 47 11.04 0.87 0.77
C GLU A 47 11.25 2.22 0.06
N GLY A 48 11.96 3.13 0.72
CA GLY A 48 12.40 4.42 0.21
C GLY A 48 13.65 4.89 0.96
N LYS A 49 14.26 6.01 0.55
CA LYS A 49 15.59 6.42 1.05
C LYS A 49 15.71 6.46 2.58
N TYR A 50 14.64 6.89 3.26
CA TYR A 50 14.60 7.02 4.73
C TYR A 50 13.54 6.15 5.41
N ILE A 51 12.88 5.27 4.66
CA ILE A 51 11.77 4.45 5.17
C ILE A 51 11.91 3.01 4.69
N LYS A 52 11.86 2.07 5.64
CA LYS A 52 11.80 0.64 5.36
C LYS A 52 10.90 0.00 6.39
N ILE A 53 9.69 -0.37 5.97
CA ILE A 53 8.68 -0.93 6.88
C ILE A 53 7.99 -2.12 6.24
N THR A 54 7.52 -3.04 7.09
CA THR A 54 6.63 -4.14 6.72
C THR A 54 5.31 -3.97 7.46
N ALA A 55 4.20 -4.18 6.77
CA ALA A 55 2.86 -4.06 7.29
C ALA A 55 2.01 -5.29 6.92
N ASP A 56 1.25 -5.81 7.89
CA ASP A 56 0.29 -6.87 7.68
C ASP A 56 -1.04 -6.26 7.21
N ILE A 57 -1.35 -6.41 5.93
CA ILE A 57 -2.54 -5.83 5.31
C ILE A 57 -3.83 -6.49 5.78
N GLY A 58 -3.79 -7.78 6.16
CA GLY A 58 -4.95 -8.50 6.67
C GLY A 58 -5.34 -7.98 8.04
N LYS A 59 -4.34 -7.77 8.90
CA LYS A 59 -4.53 -7.14 10.21
C LYS A 59 -5.04 -5.71 10.06
N LEU A 60 -4.40 -4.88 9.24
CA LEU A 60 -4.83 -3.49 9.03
C LEU A 60 -6.25 -3.38 8.47
N SER A 61 -6.63 -4.29 7.56
CA SER A 61 -8.00 -4.35 7.03
C SER A 61 -9.01 -4.71 8.13
N THR A 62 -8.67 -5.67 8.99
CA THR A 62 -9.51 -6.05 10.14
C THR A 62 -9.65 -4.90 11.14
N ASP A 63 -8.55 -4.21 11.44
CA ASP A 63 -8.53 -3.07 12.34
C ASP A 63 -9.34 -1.89 11.79
N LEU A 64 -9.28 -1.64 10.48
CA LEU A 64 -10.13 -0.67 9.78
C LEU A 64 -11.62 -1.00 9.94
N LEU A 65 -12.01 -2.25 9.69
CA LEU A 65 -13.40 -2.68 9.86
C LEU A 65 -13.86 -2.51 11.32
N SER A 66 -12.98 -2.79 12.28
CA SER A 66 -13.25 -2.60 13.72
C SER A 66 -13.45 -1.14 14.07
N TYR A 67 -12.60 -0.27 13.52
CA TYR A 67 -12.72 1.18 13.69
C TYR A 67 -14.04 1.69 13.11
N GLN A 68 -14.40 1.26 11.91
CA GLN A 68 -15.64 1.68 11.25
C GLN A 68 -16.88 1.22 12.03
N TYR A 69 -16.90 -0.04 12.48
CA TYR A 69 -17.96 -0.57 13.33
C TYR A 69 -18.17 0.29 14.60
N LYS A 70 -17.07 0.62 15.30
CA LYS A 70 -17.11 1.43 16.52
C LYS A 70 -17.60 2.84 16.24
N THR A 71 -17.18 3.43 15.13
CA THR A 71 -17.59 4.77 14.70
C THR A 71 -19.09 4.82 14.48
N GLU A 72 -19.64 3.91 13.68
CA GLU A 72 -21.07 3.86 13.40
C GLU A 72 -21.90 3.52 14.64
N LEU A 73 -21.43 2.59 15.47
CA LEU A 73 -22.08 2.26 16.73
C LEU A 73 -22.14 3.48 17.67
N ASN A 74 -21.06 4.26 17.76
CA ASN A 74 -21.03 5.45 18.58
C ASN A 74 -21.91 6.58 18.01
N GLY A 75 -21.96 6.73 16.69
CA GLY A 75 -22.89 7.63 16.02
C GLY A 75 -24.34 7.29 16.37
N LEU A 76 -24.70 6.02 16.25
CA LEU A 76 -26.06 5.55 16.55
C LEU A 76 -26.45 5.73 18.03
N LYS A 77 -25.50 5.56 18.96
CA LYS A 77 -25.71 5.81 20.40
C LYS A 77 -26.02 7.28 20.69
N ARG A 78 -25.36 8.20 19.99
CA ARG A 78 -25.57 9.65 20.14
C ARG A 78 -26.94 10.08 19.62
N GLU A 79 -27.41 9.48 18.54
CA GLU A 79 -28.70 9.83 17.94
C GLU A 79 -29.90 9.30 18.75
N ASN A 80 -29.82 8.06 19.25
CA ASN A 80 -30.96 7.38 19.85
C ASN A 80 -31.01 7.43 21.39
N ASN A 81 -30.03 8.05 22.06
CA ASN A 81 -29.85 8.00 23.53
C ASN A 81 -29.94 6.58 24.14
N SER A 82 -29.77 5.54 23.31
CA SER A 82 -30.01 4.15 23.65
C SER A 82 -28.70 3.38 23.65
N THR A 83 -28.39 2.73 24.76
CA THR A 83 -27.12 2.02 25.00
C THR A 83 -27.15 0.55 24.55
N LYS A 84 -28.29 0.04 24.07
CA LYS A 84 -28.46 -1.40 23.78
C LYS A 84 -28.02 -1.78 22.36
N GLU A 85 -26.71 -2.03 22.22
CA GLU A 85 -26.02 -2.56 21.03
C GLU A 85 -26.58 -3.88 20.49
N THR A 86 -27.37 -4.62 21.30
CA THR A 86 -27.87 -5.96 20.97
C THR A 86 -29.30 -6.00 20.43
N GLY A 87 -29.99 -4.86 20.31
CA GLY A 87 -31.33 -4.80 19.73
C GLY A 87 -31.34 -5.18 18.25
N LYS A 88 -32.34 -5.96 17.81
CA LYS A 88 -32.49 -6.35 16.38
C LYS A 88 -32.54 -5.12 15.47
N ASN A 89 -33.26 -4.08 15.87
CA ASN A 89 -33.35 -2.82 15.13
C ASN A 89 -32.00 -2.10 15.05
N THR A 90 -31.26 -2.04 16.16
CA THR A 90 -29.92 -1.44 16.23
C THR A 90 -28.94 -2.13 15.29
N ARG A 91 -28.97 -3.47 15.22
CA ARG A 91 -28.11 -4.23 14.30
C ARG A 91 -28.47 -4.01 12.84
N ASN A 92 -29.76 -4.00 12.51
CA ASN A 92 -30.21 -3.73 11.14
C ASN A 92 -29.78 -2.33 10.68
N GLU A 93 -29.94 -1.33 11.55
CA GLU A 93 -29.52 0.04 11.27
C GLU A 93 -28.00 0.14 11.12
N LEU A 94 -27.24 -0.49 12.01
CA LEU A 94 -25.79 -0.53 11.94
C LEU A 94 -25.30 -1.20 10.65
N ASN A 95 -25.94 -2.29 10.22
CA ASN A 95 -25.61 -2.96 8.96
C ASN A 95 -25.84 -2.03 7.75
N LYS A 96 -26.96 -1.29 7.71
CA LYS A 96 -27.24 -0.30 6.65
C LYS A 96 -26.20 0.82 6.61
N ARG A 97 -25.74 1.30 7.77
CA ARG A 97 -24.69 2.34 7.84
C ARG A 97 -23.36 1.84 7.30
N VAL A 98 -22.98 0.60 7.58
CA VAL A 98 -21.77 -0.02 7.01
C VAL A 98 -21.91 -0.20 5.50
N GLU A 99 -23.06 -0.64 4.99
CA GLU A 99 -23.33 -0.73 3.54
C GLU A 99 -23.25 0.64 2.84
N LYS A 100 -23.77 1.67 3.50
CA LYS A 100 -23.67 3.05 3.02
C LYS A 100 -22.20 3.50 2.95
N TRP A 101 -21.45 3.35 4.04
CA TRP A 101 -20.02 3.66 4.08
C TRP A 101 -19.23 2.95 2.98
N TYR A 102 -19.51 1.65 2.78
CA TYR A 102 -18.87 0.88 1.71
C TYR A 102 -19.15 1.48 0.32
N SER A 103 -20.41 1.84 0.06
CA SER A 103 -20.84 2.37 -1.23
C SER A 103 -20.21 3.74 -1.50
N GLU A 104 -20.08 4.57 -0.46
CA GLU A 104 -19.39 5.87 -0.52
C GLU A 104 -17.89 5.69 -0.77
N GLU A 105 -17.20 4.87 0.02
CA GLU A 105 -15.75 4.66 -0.14
C GLU A 105 -15.37 4.04 -1.48
N ARG A 106 -16.25 3.19 -2.04
CA ARG A 106 -16.06 2.58 -3.35
C ARG A 106 -15.93 3.63 -4.47
N ILE A 107 -16.64 4.75 -4.38
CA ILE A 107 -16.57 5.82 -5.39
C ILE A 107 -15.58 6.93 -5.00
N THR A 108 -15.38 7.15 -3.70
CA THR A 108 -14.50 8.20 -3.17
C THR A 108 -13.02 7.83 -3.23
N THR A 109 -12.66 6.59 -2.91
CA THR A 109 -11.24 6.21 -2.81
C THR A 109 -10.50 6.30 -4.15
N PRO A 110 -10.99 5.72 -5.26
CA PRO A 110 -10.30 5.82 -6.55
C PRO A 110 -10.20 7.26 -7.03
N ALA A 111 -11.26 8.06 -6.84
CA ALA A 111 -11.27 9.48 -7.18
C ALA A 111 -10.24 10.28 -6.36
N ALA A 112 -10.16 10.05 -5.04
CA ALA A 112 -9.19 10.71 -4.18
C ALA A 112 -7.73 10.37 -4.58
N ILE A 113 -7.46 9.13 -5.02
CA ILE A 113 -6.15 8.72 -5.51
C ILE A 113 -5.80 9.46 -6.81
N ILE A 114 -6.75 9.56 -7.75
CA ILE A 114 -6.57 10.30 -9.01
C ILE A 114 -6.29 11.77 -8.74
N PHE A 115 -7.12 12.44 -7.92
CA PHE A 115 -6.93 13.84 -7.58
C PHE A 115 -5.61 14.09 -6.85
N ARG A 116 -5.19 13.18 -5.98
CA ARG A 116 -3.89 13.26 -5.33
C ARG A 116 -2.74 13.18 -6.35
N GLU A 117 -2.82 12.34 -7.37
CA GLU A 117 -1.79 12.26 -8.41
C GLU A 117 -1.77 13.53 -9.27
N ILE A 118 -2.94 14.07 -9.60
CA ILE A 118 -3.05 15.37 -10.28
C ILE A 118 -2.41 16.49 -9.44
N ASP A 119 -2.69 16.53 -8.14
CA ASP A 119 -2.14 17.53 -7.22
C ASP A 119 -0.62 17.41 -7.08
N LYS A 120 -0.07 16.19 -7.12
CA LYS A 120 1.39 15.97 -7.14
C LYS A 120 2.02 16.64 -8.37
N ILE A 121 1.46 16.43 -9.56
CA ILE A 121 1.99 16.99 -10.80
C ILE A 121 1.80 18.51 -10.83
N CYS A 122 0.65 19.00 -10.37
CA CYS A 122 0.38 20.43 -10.22
C CYS A 122 1.42 21.09 -9.30
N ALA A 123 1.78 20.45 -8.19
CA ALA A 123 2.82 20.92 -7.28
C ALA A 123 4.21 20.86 -7.91
N GLU A 124 4.56 19.76 -8.60
CA GLU A 124 5.82 19.60 -9.33
C GLU A 124 6.01 20.69 -10.40
N LYS A 125 4.95 21.01 -11.14
CA LYS A 125 4.96 21.99 -12.23
C LYS A 125 4.60 23.41 -11.79
N LYS A 126 4.22 23.62 -10.52
CA LYS A 126 3.75 24.89 -9.95
C LYS A 126 2.58 25.51 -10.73
N ILE A 127 1.62 24.67 -11.11
CA ILE A 127 0.43 25.04 -11.89
C ILE A 127 -0.81 24.68 -11.09
N THR A 128 -1.92 25.35 -11.39
CA THR A 128 -3.24 24.99 -10.86
C THR A 128 -4.15 24.58 -12.03
N LEU A 129 -4.81 23.44 -11.88
CA LEU A 129 -5.91 23.03 -12.75
C LEU A 129 -7.26 23.45 -12.14
N SER A 130 -8.21 23.80 -13.00
CA SER A 130 -9.58 24.08 -12.59
C SER A 130 -10.29 22.80 -12.15
N GLY A 131 -11.41 22.95 -11.43
CA GLY A 131 -12.24 21.79 -11.06
C GLY A 131 -12.73 21.00 -12.26
N THR A 132 -13.11 21.69 -13.35
CA THR A 132 -13.59 21.05 -14.58
C THR A 132 -12.50 20.23 -15.27
N GLU A 133 -11.25 20.71 -15.29
CA GLU A 133 -10.12 19.97 -15.86
C GLU A 133 -9.82 18.71 -15.04
N LYS A 134 -9.91 18.80 -13.71
CA LYS A 134 -9.74 17.64 -12.83
C LYS A 134 -10.85 16.60 -13.03
N GLU A 135 -12.10 17.04 -13.19
CA GLU A 135 -13.23 16.16 -13.48
C GLU A 135 -13.08 15.46 -14.85
N GLU A 136 -12.59 16.15 -15.87
CA GLU A 136 -12.33 15.54 -17.19
C GLU A 136 -11.29 14.42 -17.09
N ILE A 137 -10.18 14.65 -16.37
CA ILE A 137 -9.18 13.61 -16.11
C ILE A 137 -9.81 12.43 -15.37
N LEU A 138 -10.63 12.70 -14.34
CA LEU A 138 -11.33 11.67 -13.57
C LEU A 138 -12.21 10.79 -14.47
N ASP A 139 -12.99 11.39 -15.35
CA ASP A 139 -13.90 10.68 -16.26
C ASP A 139 -13.14 9.82 -17.27
N ILE A 140 -12.02 10.33 -17.82
CA ILE A 140 -11.14 9.56 -18.74
C ILE A 140 -10.54 8.36 -18.02
N VAL A 141 -9.95 8.56 -16.85
CA VAL A 141 -9.30 7.49 -16.08
C VAL A 141 -10.33 6.45 -15.64
N ASN A 142 -11.52 6.88 -15.22
CA ASN A 142 -12.62 5.99 -14.85
C ASN A 142 -13.01 5.09 -16.03
N LYS A 143 -13.22 5.68 -17.21
CA LYS A 143 -13.56 4.93 -18.43
C LYS A 143 -12.49 3.91 -18.82
N ASN A 144 -11.21 4.27 -18.68
CA ASN A 144 -10.10 3.45 -19.17
C ASN A 144 -9.69 2.34 -18.18
N HIS A 145 -9.80 2.57 -16.86
CA HIS A 145 -9.18 1.69 -15.86
C HIS A 145 -10.10 1.22 -14.72
N ILE A 146 -11.22 1.89 -14.44
CA ILE A 146 -12.02 1.62 -13.23
C ILE A 146 -13.41 1.08 -13.56
N ASN A 147 -14.08 1.68 -14.54
CA ASN A 147 -15.40 1.31 -15.06
C ASN A 147 -16.51 1.28 -13.98
N ILE A 148 -16.54 2.30 -13.11
CA ILE A 148 -17.64 2.52 -12.15
C ILE A 148 -18.59 3.57 -12.74
N LYS A 149 -19.91 3.39 -12.54
CA LYS A 149 -20.95 4.26 -13.14
C LYS A 149 -20.68 5.75 -12.92
N GLU A 150 -20.31 6.13 -11.70
CA GLU A 150 -19.99 7.50 -11.34
C GLU A 150 -19.00 7.50 -10.17
N LEU A 151 -17.92 8.27 -10.29
CA LEU A 151 -16.96 8.50 -9.23
C LEU A 151 -17.25 9.83 -8.53
N GLU A 152 -16.86 9.97 -7.26
CA GLU A 152 -17.10 11.18 -6.48
C GLU A 152 -16.20 12.33 -6.97
N LYS A 153 -16.82 13.32 -7.61
CA LYS A 153 -16.13 14.46 -8.25
C LYS A 153 -15.48 15.42 -7.26
N LYS A 154 -15.92 15.42 -6.00
CA LYS A 154 -15.36 16.25 -4.91
C LYS A 154 -14.55 15.43 -3.92
N ALA A 155 -14.10 14.24 -4.31
CA ALA A 155 -13.29 13.39 -3.47
C ALA A 155 -12.01 14.14 -3.08
N SER A 156 -11.65 14.06 -1.80
CA SER A 156 -10.42 14.69 -1.29
C SER A 156 -9.61 13.71 -0.47
N VAL A 157 -10.27 12.98 0.44
CA VAL A 157 -9.63 12.04 1.35
C VAL A 157 -10.52 10.83 1.52
N SER A 158 -9.95 9.62 1.43
CA SER A 158 -10.63 8.39 1.84
C SER A 158 -10.75 8.33 3.36
N SER A 159 -11.89 7.87 3.88
CA SER A 159 -12.08 7.68 5.33
C SER A 159 -11.09 6.69 5.94
N MET A 160 -10.46 5.82 5.13
CA MET A 160 -9.41 4.90 5.56
C MET A 160 -8.15 5.59 6.10
N LEU A 161 -7.88 6.84 5.69
CA LEU A 161 -6.65 7.54 6.09
C LEU A 161 -6.57 7.80 7.60
N SER A 162 -7.69 8.17 8.21
CA SER A 162 -7.74 8.51 9.64
C SER A 162 -7.39 7.33 10.56
N PRO A 163 -8.02 6.14 10.43
CA PRO A 163 -7.65 4.98 11.22
C PRO A 163 -6.22 4.52 10.95
N LEU A 164 -5.74 4.56 9.70
CA LEU A 164 -4.35 4.19 9.40
C LEU A 164 -3.34 5.13 10.07
N LYS A 165 -3.61 6.44 10.11
CA LYS A 165 -2.76 7.41 10.83
C LYS A 165 -2.81 7.25 12.35
N SER A 166 -3.90 6.67 12.86
CA SER A 166 -4.11 6.44 14.30
C SER A 166 -3.57 5.09 14.75
N ASP A 167 -3.12 4.24 13.83
CA ASP A 167 -2.49 2.97 14.16
C ASP A 167 -1.09 3.20 14.75
N LYS A 168 -0.91 2.79 16.00
CA LYS A 168 0.32 3.03 16.76
C LYS A 168 1.52 2.27 16.22
N ASP A 169 1.31 1.10 15.61
CA ASP A 169 2.41 0.33 15.03
C ASP A 169 2.90 0.99 13.75
N LEU A 170 1.98 1.41 12.87
CA LEU A 170 2.29 2.19 11.67
C LEU A 170 2.93 3.53 12.01
N GLU A 171 2.38 4.28 12.96
CA GLU A 171 2.95 5.56 13.40
C GLU A 171 4.41 5.40 13.85
N ARG A 172 4.67 4.37 14.67
CA ARG A 172 6.01 4.03 15.17
C ARG A 172 6.95 3.54 14.06
N LYS A 173 6.45 2.79 13.08
CA LYS A 173 7.24 2.26 11.95
C LYS A 173 7.58 3.36 10.95
N ILE A 174 6.62 4.19 10.57
CA ILE A 174 6.82 5.32 9.64
C ILE A 174 7.73 6.35 10.29
N ASN A 175 7.51 6.69 11.57
CA ASN A 175 8.38 7.56 12.37
C ASN A 175 8.85 8.81 11.62
N VAL A 176 7.91 9.69 11.26
CA VAL A 176 8.19 10.95 10.56
C VAL A 176 9.31 11.77 11.22
N PRO A 177 9.40 11.89 12.56
CA PRO A 177 10.53 12.56 13.20
C PRO A 177 11.90 11.96 12.85
N LYS A 178 12.00 10.63 12.79
CA LYS A 178 13.25 9.95 12.39
C LYS A 178 13.57 10.20 10.90
N ILE A 179 12.56 10.18 10.03
CA ILE A 179 12.73 10.52 8.60
C ILE A 179 13.32 11.93 8.46
N LYS A 180 12.72 12.91 9.14
CA LYS A 180 13.19 14.31 9.13
C LYS A 180 14.63 14.43 9.61
N LYS A 181 14.98 13.78 10.73
CA LYS A 181 16.34 13.78 11.28
C LYS A 181 17.37 13.25 10.27
N ASN A 182 17.06 12.12 9.63
CA ASN A 182 17.95 11.52 8.64
C ASN A 182 18.09 12.42 7.39
N LEU A 183 16.97 12.96 6.89
CA LEU A 183 16.98 13.90 5.77
C LEU A 183 17.83 15.14 6.06
N ILE A 184 17.69 15.76 7.24
CA ILE A 184 18.51 16.93 7.64
C ILE A 184 19.99 16.56 7.69
N THR A 185 20.30 15.36 8.20
CA THR A 185 21.69 14.87 8.29
C THR A 185 22.32 14.77 6.90
N ASP A 186 21.60 14.20 5.94
CA ASP A 186 22.09 14.09 4.57
C ASP A 186 22.12 15.45 3.85
N MET A 187 21.16 16.35 4.11
CA MET A 187 21.17 17.70 3.54
C MET A 187 22.42 18.50 3.98
N LYS A 188 22.77 18.45 5.27
CA LYS A 188 24.00 19.08 5.79
C LYS A 188 25.27 18.54 5.13
N LYS A 189 25.27 17.27 4.74
CA LYS A 189 26.44 16.61 4.14
C LYS A 189 26.52 16.84 2.62
N GLU A 190 25.40 16.69 1.91
CA GLU A 190 25.38 16.62 0.46
C GLU A 190 25.04 17.95 -0.24
N VAL A 191 24.41 18.91 0.46
CA VAL A 191 24.03 20.24 -0.05
C VAL A 191 24.19 21.34 1.02
N PRO A 192 25.37 21.48 1.64
CA PRO A 192 25.55 22.36 2.82
C PRO A 192 25.15 23.82 2.56
N GLU A 193 25.48 24.40 1.40
CA GLU A 193 25.17 25.80 1.09
C GLU A 193 23.66 26.05 0.85
N GLN A 194 22.99 25.12 0.16
CA GLN A 194 21.54 25.18 -0.01
C GLN A 194 20.83 24.99 1.32
N PHE A 195 21.32 24.07 2.16
CA PHE A 195 20.80 23.84 3.50
C PHE A 195 20.92 25.11 4.36
N ARG A 196 22.08 25.78 4.38
CA ARG A 196 22.27 27.07 5.05
C ARG A 196 21.27 28.11 4.58
N THR A 197 21.12 28.25 3.27
CA THR A 197 20.17 29.22 2.68
C THR A 197 18.74 28.94 3.15
N LEU A 198 18.30 27.67 3.18
CA LEU A 198 16.97 27.30 3.67
C LEU A 198 16.77 27.65 5.14
N VAL A 199 17.80 27.41 5.97
CA VAL A 199 17.80 27.72 7.40
C VAL A 199 17.75 29.23 7.63
N ASP A 200 18.56 30.00 6.90
CA ASP A 200 18.58 31.46 6.98
C ASP A 200 17.25 32.06 6.55
N THR A 201 16.64 31.55 5.48
CA THR A 201 15.31 32.00 5.04
C THR A 201 14.24 31.67 6.07
N PHE A 202 14.32 30.50 6.72
CA PHE A 202 13.40 30.13 7.80
C PHE A 202 13.57 31.06 9.02
N HIS A 203 14.80 31.28 9.48
CA HIS A 203 15.11 32.18 10.60
C HIS A 203 14.96 33.68 10.29
N LYS A 204 14.85 34.10 9.03
CA LYS A 204 14.47 35.48 8.70
C LYS A 204 12.97 35.72 8.89
N ASN A 205 12.16 34.66 8.82
CA ASN A 205 10.71 34.72 9.03
C ASN A 205 10.33 34.52 10.51
N ASP A 206 11.16 33.83 11.30
CA ASP A 206 11.09 33.80 12.77
C ASP A 206 12.00 34.88 13.37
N ALA A 207 11.48 35.84 14.13
CA ALA A 207 12.19 37.07 14.53
C ALA A 207 13.42 36.92 15.47
N ALA A 208 14.13 35.78 15.50
CA ALA A 208 15.29 35.55 16.36
C ALA A 208 16.53 35.09 15.56
N PRO A 209 17.60 35.92 15.47
CA PRO A 209 18.86 35.50 14.87
C PRO A 209 19.60 34.56 15.83
N GLN A 210 19.80 33.29 15.45
CA GLN A 210 20.72 32.39 16.15
C GLN A 210 21.88 32.01 15.23
N LYS A 211 23.11 32.17 15.72
CA LYS A 211 24.36 31.90 15.01
C LYS A 211 24.59 30.40 14.91
N GLU A 212 25.08 29.98 13.75
CA GLU A 212 25.27 28.61 13.27
C GLU A 212 26.12 27.67 14.15
N GLU A 213 26.86 28.19 15.15
CA GLU A 213 27.98 27.47 15.77
C GLU A 213 27.65 26.62 17.00
N LEU A 214 26.42 26.61 17.54
CA LEU A 214 26.13 25.82 18.74
C LEU A 214 24.70 25.25 18.73
N LEU A 215 24.44 24.25 17.87
CA LEU A 215 23.13 23.58 17.86
C LEU A 215 22.92 22.70 19.11
N THR A 216 22.25 23.27 20.11
CA THR A 216 21.70 22.61 21.29
C THR A 216 20.54 21.65 20.95
N PRO A 217 20.14 20.74 21.85
CA PRO A 217 18.99 19.85 21.65
C PRO A 217 17.66 20.56 21.32
N VAL A 218 17.53 21.83 21.69
CA VAL A 218 16.36 22.68 21.39
C VAL A 218 16.34 23.13 19.93
N GLU A 219 17.50 23.39 19.33
CA GLU A 219 17.58 23.69 17.90
C GLU A 219 17.23 22.44 17.06
N SER A 220 17.55 21.22 17.51
CA SER A 220 17.07 20.01 16.82
C SER A 220 15.53 19.91 16.73
N LEU A 221 14.78 20.59 17.59
CA LEU A 221 13.31 20.68 17.50
C LEU A 221 12.85 21.70 16.46
N ILE A 222 13.50 22.87 16.36
CA ILE A 222 13.21 23.93 15.38
C ILE A 222 13.55 23.47 13.95
N PHE A 223 14.62 22.71 13.79
CA PHE A 223 15.07 22.25 12.47
C PHE A 223 14.16 21.19 11.83
N ASN A 224 13.33 20.48 12.62
CA ASN A 224 12.32 19.56 12.11
C ASN A 224 11.15 20.27 11.41
N ASP A 225 11.09 21.61 11.46
CA ASP A 225 9.99 22.42 10.93
C ASP A 225 10.32 23.26 9.71
N ILE A 226 11.54 23.13 9.16
CA ILE A 226 11.85 23.68 7.83
C ILE A 226 10.77 23.18 6.84
N PRO A 227 10.02 24.07 6.16
CA PRO A 227 8.86 23.70 5.36
C PRO A 227 9.16 22.61 4.32
N LEU A 228 10.33 22.70 3.67
CA LEU A 228 10.76 21.73 2.67
C LEU A 228 11.05 20.35 3.28
N VAL A 229 11.67 20.29 4.47
CA VAL A 229 11.92 19.03 5.20
C VAL A 229 10.59 18.39 5.61
N ARG A 230 9.65 19.20 6.11
CA ARG A 230 8.30 18.75 6.45
C ARG A 230 7.56 18.20 5.23
N GLU A 231 7.67 18.86 4.10
CA GLU A 231 7.07 18.43 2.84
C GLU A 231 7.65 17.08 2.38
N ILE A 232 8.98 16.96 2.24
CA ILE A 232 9.61 15.73 1.73
C ILE A 232 9.32 14.55 2.66
N ALA A 233 9.48 14.71 3.96
CA ALA A 233 9.16 13.66 4.93
C ALA A 233 7.66 13.31 4.94
N GLY A 234 6.80 14.33 4.83
CA GLY A 234 5.35 14.16 4.74
C GLY A 234 4.93 13.40 3.49
N LYS A 235 5.57 13.65 2.34
CA LYS A 235 5.35 12.91 1.09
C LYS A 235 5.69 11.43 1.22
N MET A 236 6.83 11.09 1.82
CA MET A 236 7.21 9.68 2.05
C MET A 236 6.19 8.95 2.93
N ALA A 237 5.77 9.57 4.03
CA ALA A 237 4.72 9.01 4.89
C ALA A 237 3.38 8.88 4.14
N SER A 238 3.02 9.90 3.35
CA SER A 238 1.81 9.90 2.54
C SER A 238 1.82 8.78 1.50
N ASP A 239 2.97 8.48 0.88
CA ASP A 239 3.10 7.40 -0.10
C ASP A 239 2.89 6.02 0.53
N VAL A 240 3.37 5.80 1.76
CA VAL A 240 3.03 4.59 2.53
C VAL A 240 1.53 4.47 2.76
N TYR A 241 0.89 5.53 3.29
CA TYR A 241 -0.55 5.49 3.51
C TYR A 241 -1.35 5.30 2.21
N GLY A 242 -0.89 5.92 1.12
CA GLY A 242 -1.48 5.74 -0.21
C GLY A 242 -1.42 4.29 -0.66
N GLY A 243 -0.25 3.66 -0.61
CA GLY A 243 -0.09 2.26 -0.98
C GLY A 243 -0.90 1.31 -0.09
N LEU A 244 -1.01 1.58 1.22
CA LEU A 244 -1.89 0.80 2.10
C LEU A 244 -3.36 0.93 1.70
N ILE A 245 -3.83 2.15 1.41
CA ILE A 245 -5.19 2.41 0.94
C ILE A 245 -5.48 1.67 -0.37
N GLU A 246 -4.56 1.71 -1.33
CA GLU A 246 -4.69 1.00 -2.61
C GLU A 246 -4.88 -0.52 -2.42
N LYS A 247 -4.13 -1.11 -1.47
CA LYS A 247 -4.19 -2.55 -1.17
C LYS A 247 -5.47 -2.91 -0.41
N ILE A 248 -5.82 -2.14 0.62
CA ILE A 248 -7.07 -2.33 1.37
C ILE A 248 -8.29 -2.14 0.46
N TYR A 249 -8.24 -1.18 -0.48
CA TYR A 249 -9.32 -0.95 -1.43
C TYR A 249 -9.66 -2.22 -2.21
N ASN A 250 -8.64 -2.86 -2.77
CA ASN A 250 -8.81 -4.07 -3.55
C ASN A 250 -9.20 -5.31 -2.74
N ILE A 251 -8.96 -5.30 -1.42
CA ILE A 251 -9.45 -6.35 -0.53
C ILE A 251 -10.93 -6.12 -0.24
N LEU A 252 -11.27 -4.91 0.17
CA LEU A 252 -12.56 -4.65 0.81
C LEU A 252 -13.62 -4.16 -0.16
N PHE A 253 -13.32 -3.22 -1.06
CA PHE A 253 -14.33 -2.38 -1.73
C PHE A 253 -14.62 -2.73 -3.20
N ARG A 254 -13.89 -3.69 -3.77
CA ARG A 254 -14.24 -4.26 -5.07
C ARG A 254 -15.32 -5.34 -4.94
N ASN A 255 -16.14 -5.52 -5.96
CA ASN A 255 -16.94 -6.73 -6.06
C ASN A 255 -16.06 -7.90 -6.54
N THR A 256 -15.67 -8.78 -5.64
CA THR A 256 -14.78 -9.93 -5.94
C THR A 256 -15.34 -10.89 -7.00
N GLU A 257 -16.65 -10.90 -7.25
CA GLU A 257 -17.29 -11.79 -8.23
C GLU A 257 -17.31 -11.21 -9.66
N THR A 258 -17.40 -9.88 -9.78
CA THR A 258 -17.63 -9.21 -11.07
C THR A 258 -16.52 -8.26 -11.48
N GLU A 259 -15.64 -7.87 -10.56
CA GLU A 259 -14.62 -6.85 -10.76
C GLU A 259 -13.21 -7.41 -10.61
N LYS A 260 -12.40 -7.12 -11.62
CA LYS A 260 -10.96 -7.33 -11.56
C LYS A 260 -10.34 -6.41 -10.51
N HIS A 261 -9.17 -6.79 -10.04
CA HIS A 261 -8.35 -5.94 -9.19
C HIS A 261 -8.03 -4.63 -9.92
N LEU A 262 -8.15 -3.51 -9.23
CA LEU A 262 -7.74 -2.22 -9.81
C LEU A 262 -6.22 -2.16 -9.82
N ASP A 263 -5.68 -1.88 -11.01
CA ASP A 263 -4.28 -1.54 -11.20
C ASP A 263 -4.10 -0.04 -10.91
N PHE A 264 -3.82 0.27 -9.64
CA PHE A 264 -3.61 1.64 -9.21
C PHE A 264 -2.38 2.29 -9.84
N ASP A 265 -1.37 1.52 -10.26
CA ASP A 265 -0.20 2.08 -10.93
C ASP A 265 -0.57 2.52 -12.36
N ALA A 266 -1.36 1.73 -13.09
CA ALA A 266 -1.92 2.15 -14.37
C ALA A 266 -2.86 3.37 -14.23
N ILE A 267 -3.72 3.39 -13.20
CA ILE A 267 -4.61 4.53 -12.90
C ILE A 267 -3.79 5.81 -12.66
N LYS A 268 -2.74 5.75 -11.82
CA LYS A 268 -1.86 6.89 -11.54
C LYS A 268 -1.09 7.32 -12.78
N ALA A 269 -0.62 6.37 -13.61
CA ALA A 269 0.09 6.66 -14.85
C ALA A 269 -0.81 7.39 -15.85
N GLU A 270 -2.04 6.92 -16.07
CA GLU A 270 -3.01 7.58 -16.95
C GLU A 270 -3.39 8.97 -16.44
N ALA A 271 -3.68 9.10 -15.15
CA ALA A 271 -3.95 10.41 -14.54
C ALA A 271 -2.79 11.38 -14.76
N ARG A 272 -1.54 10.90 -14.68
CA ARG A 272 -0.35 11.68 -14.97
C ARG A 272 -0.28 12.11 -16.42
N THR A 273 -0.46 11.17 -17.36
CA THR A 273 -0.45 11.47 -18.79
C THR A 273 -1.50 12.52 -19.17
N GLN A 274 -2.72 12.39 -18.67
CA GLN A 274 -3.79 13.35 -18.97
C GLN A 274 -3.51 14.73 -18.36
N THR A 275 -3.00 14.77 -17.12
CA THR A 275 -2.59 16.02 -16.47
C THR A 275 -1.49 16.74 -17.27
N GLU A 276 -0.48 16.01 -17.72
CA GLU A 276 0.62 16.57 -18.51
C GLU A 276 0.16 17.07 -19.89
N ASN A 277 -0.82 16.41 -20.51
CA ASN A 277 -1.39 16.86 -21.78
C ASN A 277 -2.12 18.21 -21.63
N ILE A 278 -3.00 18.34 -20.62
CA ILE A 278 -3.69 19.61 -20.32
C ILE A 278 -2.69 20.72 -20.00
N ILE A 279 -1.62 20.39 -19.26
CA ILE A 279 -0.55 21.33 -18.94
C ILE A 279 0.21 21.79 -20.19
N LYS A 280 0.52 20.90 -21.15
CA LYS A 280 1.21 21.28 -22.40
C LYS A 280 0.40 22.27 -23.22
N ASP A 281 -0.92 22.14 -23.23
CA ASP A 281 -1.82 23.03 -23.97
C ASP A 281 -1.87 24.43 -23.34
N LYS A 282 -1.60 24.54 -22.03
CA LYS A 282 -1.36 25.82 -21.37
C LYS A 282 0.07 26.27 -21.72
N LYS A 283 0.22 27.30 -22.55
CA LYS A 283 1.51 27.96 -22.83
C LYS A 283 2.08 28.58 -21.54
N ILE A 284 2.72 27.77 -20.70
CA ILE A 284 3.29 28.20 -19.42
C ILE A 284 4.65 28.84 -19.70
N PRO A 285 4.95 30.01 -19.10
CA PRO A 285 6.29 30.58 -19.17
C PRO A 285 7.30 29.60 -18.57
N GLN A 286 8.25 29.12 -19.38
CA GLN A 286 9.37 28.35 -18.84
C GLN A 286 10.12 29.21 -17.81
N ARG A 287 10.25 28.70 -16.58
CA ARG A 287 11.08 29.33 -15.56
C ARG A 287 12.53 29.35 -16.04
N LYS A 288 13.17 30.52 -16.00
CA LYS A 288 14.59 30.69 -16.34
C LYS A 288 15.54 30.39 -15.16
N GLU A 289 15.04 30.27 -13.92
CA GLU A 289 15.85 30.00 -12.73
C GLU A 289 15.31 28.84 -11.88
N ILE A 290 16.21 27.93 -11.50
CA ILE A 290 15.98 26.83 -10.56
C ILE A 290 16.17 27.39 -9.15
N SER A 291 15.16 27.28 -8.28
CA SER A 291 15.29 27.75 -6.89
C SER A 291 16.07 26.78 -6.02
N VAL A 292 16.61 27.26 -4.89
CA VAL A 292 17.31 26.44 -3.89
C VAL A 292 16.44 25.25 -3.44
N GLU A 293 15.14 25.49 -3.23
CA GLU A 293 14.18 24.45 -2.89
C GLU A 293 14.04 23.39 -3.99
N ASP A 294 14.01 23.82 -5.26
CA ASP A 294 13.90 22.89 -6.41
C ASP A 294 15.13 22.00 -6.52
N THR A 295 16.34 22.54 -6.28
CA THR A 295 17.59 21.76 -6.24
C THR A 295 17.57 20.71 -5.12
N VAL A 296 17.10 21.09 -3.93
CA VAL A 296 17.01 20.17 -2.80
C VAL A 296 15.94 19.10 -3.05
N ARG A 297 14.77 19.46 -3.61
CA ARG A 297 13.75 18.47 -4.00
C ARG A 297 14.30 17.43 -4.95
N GLN A 298 14.93 17.87 -6.05
CA GLN A 298 15.48 16.94 -7.05
C GLN A 298 16.47 15.92 -6.47
N LYS A 299 17.19 16.28 -5.41
CA LYS A 299 18.20 15.42 -4.80
C LYS A 299 17.65 14.48 -3.71
N PHE A 300 16.63 14.90 -2.98
CA PHE A 300 16.15 14.21 -1.78
C PHE A 300 14.74 13.67 -1.85
N GLU A 301 13.95 14.10 -2.83
CA GLU A 301 12.63 13.53 -3.08
C GLU A 301 12.81 12.10 -3.59
N SER A 302 12.28 11.14 -2.83
CA SER A 302 12.30 9.74 -3.19
C SER A 302 10.91 9.15 -3.03
N LYS A 303 10.41 8.51 -4.09
CA LYS A 303 9.17 7.72 -4.03
C LYS A 303 9.38 6.53 -3.11
N VAL A 304 8.37 6.21 -2.30
CA VAL A 304 8.33 4.95 -1.55
C VAL A 304 7.75 3.87 -2.46
N ASN A 305 8.53 2.84 -2.72
CA ASN A 305 8.11 1.70 -3.52
C ASN A 305 7.40 0.68 -2.63
N VAL A 306 6.37 0.03 -3.17
CA VAL A 306 5.60 -0.99 -2.49
C VAL A 306 5.87 -2.32 -3.15
N THR A 307 6.30 -3.31 -2.37
CA THR A 307 6.50 -4.68 -2.84
C THR A 307 5.66 -5.62 -1.99
N SER A 308 4.89 -6.49 -2.64
CA SER A 308 4.32 -7.65 -1.95
C SER A 308 5.36 -8.77 -1.98
N GLN A 309 5.55 -9.49 -0.86
CA GLN A 309 6.27 -10.76 -0.89
C GLN A 309 5.42 -11.77 -1.68
N SER A 310 5.56 -11.76 -3.00
CA SER A 310 4.95 -12.76 -3.88
C SER A 310 5.86 -13.01 -5.06
N ARG A 311 6.97 -13.73 -4.83
CA ARG A 311 7.57 -14.53 -5.93
C ARG A 311 6.60 -15.60 -6.45
N GLU A 312 5.50 -15.85 -5.73
CA GLU A 312 4.44 -16.77 -6.13
C GLU A 312 3.43 -16.17 -7.13
N ASN A 313 3.27 -14.84 -7.19
CA ASN A 313 2.39 -14.23 -8.20
C ASN A 313 2.96 -14.39 -9.62
N ASP A 314 4.28 -14.47 -9.78
CA ASP A 314 4.90 -14.80 -11.07
C ASP A 314 4.60 -16.26 -11.46
N LEU A 315 4.54 -17.18 -10.51
CA LEU A 315 4.20 -18.59 -10.77
C LEU A 315 2.71 -18.80 -11.00
N GLU A 316 1.83 -18.13 -10.24
CA GLU A 316 0.38 -18.26 -10.41
C GLU A 316 -0.10 -17.56 -11.70
N ALA A 317 0.51 -16.43 -12.08
CA ALA A 317 0.34 -15.83 -13.41
C ALA A 317 0.91 -16.71 -14.54
N LEU A 318 2.06 -17.38 -14.33
CA LEU A 318 2.58 -18.38 -15.26
C LEU A 318 1.64 -19.60 -15.38
N PHE A 319 1.06 -20.08 -14.28
CA PHE A 319 0.10 -21.19 -14.29
C PHE A 319 -1.24 -20.80 -14.93
N GLU A 320 -1.71 -19.56 -14.77
CA GLU A 320 -2.87 -19.04 -15.50
C GLU A 320 -2.58 -18.92 -17.00
N ILE A 321 -1.40 -18.43 -17.40
CA ILE A 321 -0.98 -18.37 -18.81
C ILE A 321 -0.87 -19.79 -19.41
N LEU A 322 -0.34 -20.76 -18.66
CA LEU A 322 -0.25 -22.16 -19.09
C LEU A 322 -1.63 -22.83 -19.20
N ASN A 323 -2.56 -22.54 -18.28
CA ASN A 323 -3.93 -23.06 -18.31
C ASN A 323 -4.79 -22.41 -19.40
N GLU A 324 -4.60 -21.12 -19.69
CA GLU A 324 -5.24 -20.45 -20.83
C GLU A 324 -4.76 -21.03 -22.17
N ASN A 325 -3.51 -21.47 -22.25
CA ASN A 325 -2.97 -22.08 -23.47
C ASN A 325 -3.41 -23.54 -23.65
N GLN A 326 -3.63 -24.30 -22.56
CA GLN A 326 -4.25 -25.63 -22.64
C GLN A 326 -5.73 -25.59 -23.00
N SER A 327 -6.48 -24.60 -22.51
CA SER A 327 -7.91 -24.45 -22.83
C SER A 327 -8.16 -23.91 -24.24
N LYS A 328 -7.18 -23.25 -24.86
CA LYS A 328 -7.22 -22.84 -26.27
C LYS A 328 -6.76 -23.92 -27.25
N SER A 329 -6.09 -24.99 -26.78
CA SER A 329 -5.81 -26.18 -27.59
C SER A 329 -6.92 -27.22 -27.44
N ASN A 330 -7.88 -27.19 -28.36
CA ASN A 330 -8.83 -28.28 -28.53
C ASN A 330 -8.07 -29.54 -28.98
N ILE A 331 -7.69 -30.42 -28.05
CA ILE A 331 -7.24 -31.78 -28.39
C ILE A 331 -8.05 -32.78 -27.55
N PHE A 332 -8.90 -33.49 -28.29
CA PHE A 332 -9.63 -34.69 -27.88
C PHE A 332 -8.72 -35.66 -27.12
N GLY A 333 -9.26 -36.22 -26.03
CA GLY A 333 -8.51 -37.08 -25.13
C GLY A 333 -7.90 -38.31 -25.80
N GLN A 334 -6.68 -38.64 -25.39
CA GLN A 334 -6.19 -40.01 -25.40
C GLN A 334 -5.38 -40.26 -24.13
N ARG A 335 -5.78 -41.31 -23.41
CA ARG A 335 -5.01 -41.94 -22.34
C ARG A 335 -3.64 -42.34 -22.88
N ALA A 336 -2.63 -42.14 -22.06
CA ALA A 336 -1.27 -42.58 -22.33
C ALA A 336 -1.21 -44.10 -22.56
N THR A 337 -0.80 -44.50 -23.76
CA THR A 337 -0.11 -45.77 -24.00
C THR A 337 1.16 -45.46 -24.77
N LEU A 338 2.29 -45.75 -24.13
CA LEU A 338 3.63 -45.70 -24.69
C LEU A 338 3.77 -46.67 -25.86
N SER A 339 4.09 -46.17 -27.06
CA SER A 339 4.79 -46.96 -28.07
C SER A 339 5.60 -46.05 -29.00
N HIS A 340 6.90 -46.34 -29.08
CA HIS A 340 7.86 -45.78 -30.02
C HIS A 340 7.47 -46.07 -31.47
N SER A 341 7.28 -45.02 -32.27
CA SER A 341 7.64 -45.03 -33.71
C SER A 341 7.51 -43.63 -34.30
N VAL A 342 8.61 -43.20 -34.91
CA VAL A 342 8.84 -41.94 -35.61
C VAL A 342 8.01 -41.88 -36.90
N LEU A 343 7.34 -40.76 -37.16
CA LEU A 343 7.44 -40.01 -38.42
C LEU A 343 6.56 -38.74 -38.40
N SER A 344 7.20 -37.67 -38.84
CA SER A 344 6.80 -36.26 -38.91
C SER A 344 5.58 -35.96 -39.77
N THR A 345 4.80 -34.93 -39.41
CA THR A 345 4.61 -33.75 -40.27
C THR A 345 3.90 -32.60 -39.54
N SER A 346 4.46 -31.41 -39.74
CA SER A 346 3.86 -30.07 -39.70
C SER A 346 4.31 -29.13 -38.57
N SER A 347 4.72 -27.95 -39.05
CA SER A 347 5.53 -26.93 -38.43
C SER A 347 4.77 -26.07 -37.43
N ASN A 348 5.29 -25.95 -36.21
CA ASN A 348 5.46 -24.66 -35.55
C ASN A 348 6.71 -24.71 -34.67
N LYS A 349 7.72 -23.92 -35.05
CA LYS A 349 9.03 -23.82 -34.40
C LYS A 349 8.88 -23.24 -32.99
N ILE A 350 8.98 -24.08 -31.97
CA ILE A 350 9.56 -23.68 -30.68
C ILE A 350 11.06 -23.57 -30.96
N GLN A 351 11.66 -22.40 -30.75
CA GLN A 351 13.11 -22.25 -30.90
C GLN A 351 13.78 -23.03 -29.77
N ASN A 352 14.70 -23.94 -30.09
CA ASN A 352 15.41 -24.77 -29.11
C ASN A 352 16.09 -23.95 -27.99
N GLN A 353 16.32 -22.65 -28.20
CA GLN A 353 16.83 -21.72 -27.17
C GLN A 353 15.91 -21.56 -25.95
N ASP A 354 14.58 -21.72 -26.11
CA ASP A 354 13.63 -21.60 -25.00
C ASP A 354 13.67 -22.84 -24.09
N ILE A 355 13.91 -24.02 -24.66
CA ILE A 355 14.01 -25.28 -23.91
C ILE A 355 15.36 -25.35 -23.18
N ASP A 356 16.45 -24.92 -23.82
CA ASP A 356 17.77 -24.88 -23.19
C ASP A 356 17.81 -23.87 -22.03
N SER A 357 17.13 -22.72 -22.16
CA SER A 357 17.00 -21.72 -21.08
C SER A 357 16.19 -22.24 -19.87
N ILE A 358 15.17 -23.06 -20.12
CA ILE A 358 14.37 -23.72 -19.07
C ILE A 358 15.22 -24.78 -18.34
N MET A 359 16.04 -25.53 -19.08
CA MET A 359 16.91 -26.54 -18.48
C MET A 359 18.08 -25.93 -17.70
N ASP A 360 18.60 -24.77 -18.08
CA ASP A 360 19.61 -24.02 -17.31
C ASP A 360 19.05 -23.48 -15.97
N ILE A 361 17.78 -23.06 -15.95
CA ILE A 361 17.09 -22.64 -14.72
C ILE A 361 16.87 -23.83 -13.77
N LEU A 362 16.51 -25.00 -14.31
CA LEU A 362 16.30 -26.21 -13.52
C LEU A 362 17.61 -26.92 -13.11
N SER A 363 18.71 -26.68 -13.82
CA SER A 363 20.02 -27.29 -13.56
C SER A 363 20.96 -26.44 -12.69
N SER A 364 20.54 -25.23 -12.32
CA SER A 364 21.31 -24.37 -11.41
C SER A 364 21.26 -24.93 -9.97
N PRO A 365 22.39 -25.31 -9.35
CA PRO A 365 22.38 -25.84 -7.99
C PRO A 365 22.16 -24.69 -6.98
N ALA A 366 20.93 -24.54 -6.49
CA ALA A 366 20.66 -23.77 -5.29
C ALA A 366 21.12 -24.58 -4.06
N PHE A 367 22.39 -24.35 -3.68
CA PHE A 367 23.02 -24.64 -2.38
C PHE A 367 22.79 -26.03 -1.78
N THR A 368 23.77 -26.88 -2.04
CA THR A 368 24.19 -27.98 -1.17
C THR A 368 24.54 -27.50 0.24
N ASP A 369 24.22 -28.35 1.21
CA ASP A 369 24.75 -28.39 2.56
C ASP A 369 26.21 -27.91 2.65
N ARG A 370 26.45 -26.91 3.50
CA ARG A 370 27.70 -26.80 4.26
C ARG A 370 27.38 -26.98 5.74
N ASN A 371 27.19 -28.24 6.11
CA ASN A 371 27.54 -28.73 7.44
C ASN A 371 29.06 -28.68 7.56
N ASP A 372 29.61 -27.58 8.09
CA ASP A 372 30.92 -27.62 8.75
C ASP A 372 30.70 -28.10 10.19
N ASP A 373 30.44 -29.40 10.30
CA ASP A 373 30.64 -30.18 11.52
C ASP A 373 32.15 -30.40 11.69
N GLN A 374 32.85 -29.45 12.34
CA GLN A 374 34.09 -29.78 13.04
C GLN A 374 33.77 -30.20 14.48
N ARG A 375 33.24 -31.41 14.63
CA ARG A 375 33.46 -32.23 15.83
C ARG A 375 34.39 -33.37 15.47
N SER A 376 35.69 -33.10 15.49
CA SER A 376 36.67 -34.17 15.69
C SER A 376 36.80 -34.42 17.20
N SER A 377 36.54 -35.67 17.54
CA SER A 377 36.74 -36.30 18.84
C SER A 377 38.18 -36.16 19.33
N LEU A 378 38.39 -35.47 20.46
CA LEU A 378 39.55 -35.72 21.32
C LEU A 378 39.12 -36.70 22.41
N GLY A 379 39.68 -37.90 22.29
CA GLY A 379 39.41 -39.04 23.15
C GLY A 379 39.87 -38.85 24.58
N ASN A 380 39.18 -39.53 25.48
CA ASN A 380 39.70 -39.91 26.78
C ASN A 380 41.01 -40.70 26.61
N LYS A 381 42.08 -40.29 27.30
CA LYS A 381 43.03 -41.21 27.95
C LYS A 381 43.85 -40.49 29.03
N LYS A 382 43.66 -41.00 30.24
CA LYS A 382 44.55 -41.02 31.42
C LYS A 382 46.02 -40.63 31.17
N ALA A 383 46.53 -39.68 31.95
CA ALA A 383 47.61 -39.81 32.94
C ALA A 383 47.92 -38.43 33.51
#